data_AF-A0A3G8R5L5-F1
#
_entry.id   AF-A0A3G8R5L5-F1
#
_cell.length_a   1.000
_cell.length_b   1.000
_cell.length_c   1.000
_cell.angle_alpha   90.00
_cell.angle_beta   90.00
_cell.angle_gamma   90.00
#
_symmetry.space_group_name_H-M   'P 1'
#
loop_
_entity.id
_entity.type
_entity.pdbx_description
1 polymer ?
#
loop_
_entity_poly.entity_id
_entity_poly.type
_entity_poly.pdbx_seq_one_letter_code
_entity_poly.pdbx_strand_id
1 'polypeptide(L)'
;MINPIAISLGPFQIHWYGIIIGVGTLLGLMLVIREGKRFGISSNFFMDLLLIGLPSALVGARIYYVAFEWESYKNNLAEIIMIWHGGIAIYGALIGAVLAGVIYTRRKAYNFWLIADICAPGLITGQMIGRWGNFVNQEAHGGPVTESFLENILHLPHFIITQMYIDGQYYHPTFLYESFWSLIGLFLLIILRRRPFLRSGELFMSYLIWYSLGRFYVEGVRTDSLSFAGPQWLATLLKTMWSPIEFLGWGAMQTGENIRTSQLLAILLIIVAITFIIVRRIQSHIVRYSANVDIGKA
;
A
#
# COMPACT_ATOMS: atom_id res chain seq x y z
N MET A 1 5.24 17.56 -20.33
CA MET A 1 5.32 16.94 -19.00
C MET A 1 4.26 17.58 -18.11
N ILE A 2 3.65 16.80 -17.22
CA ILE A 2 2.60 17.25 -16.30
C ILE A 2 3.28 18.05 -15.17
N ASN A 3 2.75 19.24 -14.88
CA ASN A 3 3.18 20.01 -13.72
C ASN A 3 2.66 19.33 -12.44
N PRO A 4 3.51 19.03 -11.44
CA PRO A 4 3.07 18.45 -10.16
C PRO A 4 2.06 19.32 -9.39
N ILE A 5 2.10 20.64 -9.59
CA ILE A 5 1.18 21.61 -8.99
C ILE A 5 -0.11 21.65 -9.82
N ALA A 6 -1.22 21.26 -9.20
CA ALA A 6 -2.54 21.28 -9.81
C ALA A 6 -3.16 22.68 -9.77
N ILE A 7 -3.06 23.36 -8.61
CA ILE A 7 -3.62 24.69 -8.39
C ILE A 7 -2.63 25.50 -7.55
N SER A 8 -2.34 26.73 -7.97
CA SER A 8 -1.51 27.67 -7.22
C SER A 8 -2.37 28.84 -6.70
N LEU A 9 -2.43 29.00 -5.39
CA LEU A 9 -3.15 30.07 -4.69
C LEU A 9 -2.15 30.87 -3.84
N GLY A 10 -1.33 31.68 -4.50
CA GLY A 10 -0.27 32.46 -3.84
C GLY A 10 0.77 31.55 -3.16
N PRO A 11 0.96 31.61 -1.83
CA PRO A 11 1.89 30.72 -1.12
C PRO A 11 1.37 29.28 -0.98
N PHE A 12 0.09 29.02 -1.24
CA PHE A 12 -0.51 27.70 -1.12
C PHE A 12 -0.51 26.97 -2.47
N GLN A 13 0.21 25.86 -2.54
CA GLN A 13 0.29 25.02 -3.73
C GLN A 13 -0.40 23.68 -3.49
N ILE A 14 -1.48 23.44 -4.24
CA ILE A 14 -2.20 22.18 -4.22
C ILE A 14 -1.57 21.25 -5.24
N HIS A 15 -1.05 20.12 -4.79
CA HIS A 15 -0.37 19.15 -5.63
C HIS A 15 -1.36 18.09 -6.14
N TRP A 16 -1.17 17.62 -7.38
CA TRP A 16 -1.94 16.50 -7.93
C TRP A 16 -1.85 15.26 -7.06
N TYR A 17 -0.68 15.00 -6.48
CA TYR A 17 -0.45 13.86 -5.58
C TYR A 17 -1.48 13.82 -4.42
N GLY A 18 -1.72 14.97 -3.77
CA GLY A 18 -2.69 15.07 -2.68
C GLY A 18 -4.14 14.88 -3.15
N ILE A 19 -4.49 15.44 -4.32
CA ILE A 19 -5.81 15.27 -4.93
C ILE A 19 -6.06 13.80 -5.26
N ILE A 20 -5.11 13.13 -5.91
CA ILE A 20 -5.20 11.73 -6.32
C ILE A 20 -5.35 10.81 -5.12
N ILE A 21 -4.55 11.03 -4.06
CA ILE A 21 -4.70 10.27 -2.80
C ILE A 21 -6.08 10.51 -2.19
N GLY A 22 -6.53 11.77 -2.12
CA GLY A 22 -7.86 12.10 -1.60
C GLY A 22 -8.99 11.39 -2.35
N VAL A 23 -8.95 11.40 -3.69
CA VAL A 23 -9.90 10.66 -4.54
C VAL A 23 -9.82 9.15 -4.28
N GLY A 24 -8.61 8.59 -4.20
CA GLY A 24 -8.40 7.18 -3.88
C GLY A 24 -8.98 6.78 -2.53
N THR A 25 -8.78 7.61 -1.50
CA THR A 25 -9.36 7.43 -0.17
C THR A 25 -10.89 7.49 -0.20
N LEU A 26 -11.47 8.46 -0.91
CA LEU A 26 -12.93 8.59 -1.03
C LEU A 26 -13.56 7.39 -1.74
N LEU A 27 -12.99 6.95 -2.87
CA LEU A 27 -13.47 5.78 -3.59
C LEU A 27 -13.30 4.49 -2.76
N GLY A 28 -12.18 4.36 -2.05
CA GLY A 28 -11.98 3.29 -1.07
C GLY A 28 -13.05 3.29 0.01
N LEU A 29 -13.33 4.45 0.63
CA LEU A 29 -14.36 4.60 1.65
C LEU A 29 -15.76 4.24 1.12
N MET A 30 -16.10 4.65 -0.11
CA MET A 30 -17.38 4.31 -0.75
C MET A 30 -17.56 2.81 -0.91
N LEU A 31 -16.50 2.09 -1.32
CA LEU A 31 -16.52 0.63 -1.41
C LEU A 31 -16.70 -0.03 -0.05
N VAL A 32 -16.00 0.47 0.98
CA VAL A 32 -16.08 -0.02 2.35
C VAL A 32 -17.46 0.20 2.95
N ILE A 33 -18.04 1.39 2.79
CA ILE A 33 -19.41 1.71 3.24
C ILE A 33 -20.42 0.81 2.54
N ARG A 34 -20.30 0.64 1.21
CA ARG A 34 -21.20 -0.21 0.44
C ARG A 34 -21.13 -1.66 0.91
N GLU A 35 -19.93 -2.14 1.23
CA GLU A 35 -19.74 -3.49 1.72
C GLU A 35 -20.22 -3.65 3.17
N GLY A 36 -19.94 -2.68 4.04
CA GLY A 36 -20.38 -2.67 5.43
C GLY A 36 -21.90 -2.71 5.61
N LYS A 37 -22.67 -2.16 4.65
CA LYS A 37 -24.14 -2.30 4.62
C LYS A 37 -24.60 -3.76 4.59
N ARG A 38 -23.83 -4.68 4.01
CA ARG A 38 -24.15 -6.13 4.01
C ARG A 38 -24.07 -6.75 5.40
N PHE A 39 -23.32 -6.11 6.30
CA PHE A 39 -23.09 -6.54 7.67
C PHE A 39 -23.88 -5.70 8.68
N GLY A 40 -24.83 -4.86 8.21
CA GLY A 40 -25.61 -3.98 9.08
C GLY A 40 -24.80 -2.84 9.71
N ILE A 41 -23.58 -2.58 9.24
CA ILE A 41 -22.69 -1.57 9.83
C ILE A 41 -23.02 -0.20 9.23
N SER A 42 -23.21 0.80 10.09
CA SER A 42 -23.58 2.15 9.66
C SER A 42 -22.48 2.83 8.86
N SER A 43 -22.84 3.71 7.92
CA SER A 43 -21.86 4.51 7.18
C SER A 43 -21.04 5.42 8.11
N ASN A 44 -21.65 5.93 9.18
CA ASN A 44 -21.00 6.77 10.19
C ASN A 44 -19.83 6.04 10.86
N PHE A 45 -19.96 4.73 11.11
CA PHE A 45 -18.87 3.94 11.68
C PHE A 45 -17.59 4.00 10.83
N PHE A 46 -17.71 3.87 9.51
CA PHE A 46 -16.56 3.91 8.61
C PHE A 46 -16.02 5.32 8.40
N MET A 47 -16.90 6.33 8.40
CA MET A 47 -16.48 7.74 8.36
C MET A 47 -15.70 8.12 9.62
N ASP A 48 -16.20 7.76 10.80
CA ASP A 48 -15.50 7.94 12.07
C ASP A 48 -14.16 7.19 12.08
N LEU A 49 -14.15 5.93 11.62
CA LEU A 49 -12.92 5.13 11.53
C LEU A 49 -11.87 5.83 10.65
N LEU A 50 -12.27 6.43 9.53
CA LEU A 50 -11.38 7.21 8.68
C LEU A 50 -10.91 8.50 9.36
N LEU A 51 -11.84 9.24 9.97
CA LEU A 51 -11.55 10.51 10.66
C LEU A 51 -10.66 10.34 11.90
N ILE A 52 -10.68 9.17 12.54
CA ILE A 52 -9.78 8.83 13.64
C ILE A 52 -8.48 8.22 13.11
N GLY A 53 -8.58 7.35 12.10
CA GLY A 53 -7.46 6.62 11.53
C GLY A 53 -6.46 7.52 10.81
N LEU A 54 -6.93 8.47 9.99
CA LEU A 54 -6.05 9.34 9.20
C LEU A 54 -5.18 10.27 10.09
N PRO A 55 -5.73 11.00 11.07
CA PRO A 55 -4.89 11.77 12.00
C PRO A 55 -3.95 10.89 12.83
N SER A 56 -4.42 9.72 13.28
CA SER A 56 -3.58 8.78 14.02
C SER A 56 -2.42 8.25 13.19
N ALA A 57 -2.63 8.04 11.89
CA ALA A 57 -1.58 7.70 10.94
C ALA A 57 -0.55 8.84 10.81
N LEU A 58 -1.00 10.09 10.66
CA LEU A 58 -0.09 11.23 10.56
C LEU A 58 0.74 11.41 11.84
N VAL A 59 0.10 11.31 13.01
CA VAL A 59 0.79 11.38 14.31
C VAL A 59 1.78 10.23 14.46
N GLY A 60 1.37 9.00 14.15
CA GLY A 60 2.25 7.83 14.20
C GLY A 60 3.44 7.95 13.25
N ALA A 61 3.21 8.44 12.02
CA ALA A 61 4.25 8.68 11.02
C ALA A 61 5.30 9.66 11.51
N ARG A 62 4.85 10.72 12.19
CA ARG A 62 5.73 11.75 12.72
C ARG A 62 6.52 11.27 13.93
N ILE A 63 5.86 10.62 14.89
CA ILE A 63 6.51 10.05 16.07
C ILE A 63 7.61 9.07 15.64
N TYR A 64 7.30 8.18 14.70
CA TYR A 64 8.26 7.21 14.20
C TYR A 64 9.45 7.90 13.52
N TYR A 65 9.22 8.86 12.64
CA TYR A 65 10.31 9.59 11.97
C TYR A 65 11.23 10.29 12.97
N VAL A 66 10.66 11.07 13.90
CA VAL A 66 11.42 11.81 14.92
C VAL A 66 12.20 10.88 15.84
N ALA A 67 11.67 9.70 16.15
CA ALA A 67 12.39 8.73 16.98
C ALA A 67 13.67 8.20 16.29
N PHE A 68 13.65 8.01 14.97
CA PHE A 68 14.83 7.58 14.21
C PHE A 68 15.80 8.73 13.91
N GLU A 69 15.28 9.95 13.76
CA GLU A 69 16.06 11.17 13.47
C GLU A 69 16.29 12.04 14.72
N TRP A 70 16.29 11.44 15.92
CA TRP A 70 16.27 12.17 17.20
C TRP A 70 17.37 13.23 17.33
N GLU A 71 18.56 12.94 16.82
CA GLU A 71 19.71 13.85 16.87
C GLU A 71 19.45 15.19 16.17
N SER A 72 18.60 15.20 15.14
CA SER A 72 18.19 16.39 14.41
C SER A 72 17.18 17.25 15.20
N TYR A 73 16.43 16.65 16.13
CA TYR A 73 15.34 17.33 16.84
C TYR A 73 15.66 17.69 18.30
N LYS A 74 16.65 17.05 18.92
CA LYS A 74 16.98 17.21 20.35
C LYS A 74 17.21 18.67 20.79
N ASN A 75 17.69 19.51 19.88
CA ASN A 75 18.00 20.92 20.13
C ASN A 75 16.87 21.89 19.70
N ASN A 76 15.85 21.41 18.98
CA ASN A 76 14.72 22.22 18.53
C ASN A 76 13.42 21.41 18.56
N LEU A 77 12.87 21.21 19.76
CA LEU A 77 11.67 20.40 19.98
C LEU A 77 10.41 20.96 19.28
N ALA A 78 10.39 22.26 18.95
CA ALA A 78 9.28 22.86 18.21
C ALA A 78 9.14 22.29 16.80
N GLU A 79 10.24 21.83 16.18
CA GLU A 79 10.21 21.23 14.84
C GLU A 79 9.50 19.87 14.83
N ILE A 80 9.35 19.19 15.97
CA ILE A 80 8.68 17.88 16.07
C ILE A 80 7.25 17.95 15.53
N ILE A 81 6.53 19.06 15.72
CA ILE A 81 5.15 19.21 15.24
C ILE A 81 5.04 19.78 13.81
N MET A 82 6.14 20.26 13.24
CA MET A 82 6.15 20.96 11.96
C MET A 82 6.16 19.98 10.78
N ILE A 83 5.03 19.31 10.57
CA ILE A 83 4.85 18.31 9.49
C ILE A 83 5.00 18.89 8.08
N TRP A 84 4.88 20.21 7.92
CA TRP A 84 5.08 20.90 6.64
C TRP A 84 6.55 21.02 6.22
N HIS A 85 7.50 20.77 7.13
CA HIS A 85 8.91 20.61 6.78
C HIS A 85 9.25 19.19 6.26
N GLY A 86 8.24 18.34 6.07
CA GLY A 86 8.42 16.94 5.68
C GLY A 86 8.75 16.06 6.89
N GLY A 87 9.38 14.91 6.64
CA GLY A 87 9.78 13.95 7.69
C GLY A 87 8.61 13.11 8.22
N ILE A 88 8.04 12.28 7.34
CA ILE A 88 7.00 11.31 7.68
C ILE A 88 7.46 9.90 7.32
N ALA A 89 7.30 8.96 8.25
CA ALA A 89 7.67 7.57 8.03
C ALA A 89 6.44 6.69 7.84
N ILE A 90 6.38 5.95 6.73
CA ILE A 90 5.24 5.09 6.39
C ILE A 90 4.97 4.00 7.44
N TYR A 91 6.02 3.46 8.07
CA TYR A 91 5.88 2.46 9.13
C TYR A 91 5.15 3.02 10.35
N GLY A 92 5.48 4.25 10.75
CA GLY A 92 4.75 4.96 11.79
C GLY A 92 3.29 5.21 11.42
N ALA A 93 3.02 5.55 10.16
CA ALA A 93 1.66 5.75 9.66
C ALA A 93 0.81 4.48 9.80
N LEU A 94 1.38 3.34 9.40
CA LEU A 94 0.71 2.05 9.48
C LEU A 94 0.45 1.65 10.94
N ILE A 95 1.43 1.80 11.82
CA ILE A 95 1.29 1.49 13.25
C ILE A 95 0.19 2.36 13.88
N GLY A 96 0.24 3.67 13.65
CA GLY A 96 -0.75 4.62 14.16
C GLY A 96 -2.17 4.31 13.68
N ALA A 97 -2.33 4.03 12.37
CA ALA A 97 -3.62 3.68 11.79
C ALA A 97 -4.19 2.36 12.34
N VAL A 98 -3.35 1.32 12.45
CA VAL A 98 -3.78 0.00 12.96
C VAL A 98 -4.15 0.08 14.44
N LEU A 99 -3.35 0.75 15.27
CA LEU A 99 -3.65 0.92 16.69
C LEU A 99 -4.98 1.65 16.90
N ALA A 100 -5.17 2.77 16.20
CA ALA A 100 -6.41 3.53 16.26
C ALA A 100 -7.61 2.70 15.78
N GLY A 101 -7.44 1.96 14.69
CA GLY A 101 -8.45 1.04 14.17
C GLY A 101 -8.84 -0.03 15.19
N VAL A 102 -7.87 -0.74 15.77
CA VAL A 102 -8.10 -1.77 16.80
C VAL A 102 -8.85 -1.19 18.00
N ILE A 103 -8.41 -0.03 18.52
CA ILE A 103 -9.04 0.63 19.67
C ILE A 103 -10.47 1.04 19.33
N TYR A 104 -10.69 1.70 18.20
CA TYR A 104 -12.01 2.18 17.78
C TYR A 104 -12.98 1.02 17.54
N THR A 105 -12.57 -0.01 16.78
CA THR A 105 -13.43 -1.16 16.49
C THR A 105 -13.84 -1.89 17.78
N ARG A 106 -12.90 -2.06 18.72
CA ARG A 106 -13.18 -2.72 20.00
C ARG A 106 -14.09 -1.87 20.90
N ARG A 107 -13.89 -0.56 20.96
CA ARG A 107 -14.77 0.37 21.71
C ARG A 107 -16.20 0.38 21.18
N LYS A 108 -16.37 0.12 19.89
CA LYS A 108 -17.68 -0.01 19.23
C LYS A 108 -18.23 -1.44 19.23
N ALA A 109 -17.57 -2.36 19.95
CA ALA A 109 -17.95 -3.77 20.06
C ALA A 109 -17.97 -4.53 18.72
N TYR A 110 -17.21 -4.10 17.71
CA TYR A 110 -17.05 -4.85 16.46
C TYR A 110 -15.80 -5.74 16.51
N ASN A 111 -15.88 -6.89 15.84
CA ASN A 111 -14.71 -7.73 15.61
C ASN A 111 -13.74 -7.02 14.64
N PHE A 112 -12.55 -6.66 15.12
CA PHE A 112 -11.53 -5.98 14.33
C PHE A 112 -11.22 -6.68 13.00
N TRP A 113 -11.14 -8.01 12.99
CA TRP A 113 -10.77 -8.77 11.79
C TRP A 113 -11.86 -8.75 10.73
N LEU A 114 -13.13 -8.72 11.14
CA LEU A 114 -14.25 -8.54 10.23
C LEU A 114 -14.20 -7.14 9.60
N ILE A 115 -13.93 -6.10 10.40
CA ILE A 115 -13.76 -4.74 9.89
C ILE A 115 -12.56 -4.66 8.94
N ALA A 116 -11.44 -5.28 9.27
CA ALA A 116 -10.26 -5.35 8.43
C ALA A 116 -10.55 -6.02 7.07
N ASP A 117 -11.30 -7.13 7.07
CA ASP A 117 -11.75 -7.78 5.84
C ASP A 117 -12.62 -6.85 4.98
N ILE A 118 -13.59 -6.16 5.59
CA ILE A 118 -14.46 -5.20 4.89
C ILE A 118 -13.63 -4.05 4.30
N CYS A 119 -12.60 -3.60 5.02
CA CYS A 119 -11.70 -2.53 4.59
C CYS A 119 -10.74 -2.94 3.46
N ALA A 120 -10.38 -4.23 3.33
CA ALA A 120 -9.32 -4.67 2.41
C ALA A 120 -9.53 -4.26 0.94
N PRO A 121 -10.72 -4.40 0.33
CA PRO A 121 -10.97 -3.89 -1.02
C PRO A 121 -10.85 -2.36 -1.13
N GLY A 122 -11.19 -1.61 -0.07
CA GLY A 122 -11.02 -0.16 -0.05
C GLY A 122 -9.55 0.26 0.01
N LEU A 123 -8.74 -0.46 0.80
CA LEU A 123 -7.30 -0.20 0.93
C LEU A 123 -6.57 -0.39 -0.39
N ILE A 124 -6.79 -1.52 -1.08
CA ILE A 124 -6.14 -1.78 -2.38
C ILE A 124 -6.61 -0.81 -3.47
N THR A 125 -7.84 -0.29 -3.37
CA THR A 125 -8.35 0.76 -4.27
C THR A 125 -7.60 2.07 -4.05
N GLY A 126 -7.37 2.46 -2.79
CA GLY A 126 -6.55 3.62 -2.45
C GLY A 126 -5.12 3.49 -2.97
N GLN A 127 -4.50 2.31 -2.83
CA GLN A 127 -3.17 2.02 -3.36
C GLN A 127 -3.14 2.13 -4.89
N MET A 128 -4.08 1.47 -5.58
CA MET A 128 -4.20 1.47 -7.04
C MET A 128 -4.24 2.88 -7.61
N ILE A 129 -5.04 3.77 -7.01
CA ILE A 129 -5.23 5.14 -7.48
C ILE A 129 -4.05 6.02 -7.04
N GLY A 130 -3.58 5.86 -5.80
CA GLY A 130 -2.46 6.64 -5.25
C GLY A 130 -1.18 6.56 -6.08
N ARG A 131 -0.94 5.43 -6.76
CA ARG A 131 0.21 5.26 -7.67
C ARG A 131 0.24 6.27 -8.82
N TRP A 132 -0.90 6.77 -9.27
CA TRP A 132 -0.95 7.82 -10.28
C TRP A 132 -0.39 9.16 -9.77
N GLY A 133 -0.32 9.36 -8.45
CA GLY A 133 0.45 10.45 -7.87
C GLY A 133 1.93 10.34 -8.22
N ASN A 134 2.53 9.15 -8.10
CA ASN A 134 3.94 8.92 -8.43
C ASN A 134 4.22 9.20 -9.91
N PHE A 135 3.28 8.86 -10.79
CA PHE A 135 3.34 9.19 -12.22
C PHE A 135 3.41 10.69 -12.49
N VAL A 136 2.54 11.47 -11.82
CA VAL A 136 2.53 12.92 -11.99
C VAL A 136 3.81 13.57 -11.42
N ASN A 137 4.29 13.06 -10.28
CA ASN A 137 5.52 13.55 -9.64
C ASN A 137 6.82 13.03 -10.29
N GLN A 138 6.73 12.10 -11.24
CA GLN A 138 7.90 11.44 -11.85
C GLN A 138 8.84 10.79 -10.81
N GLU A 139 8.26 10.14 -9.80
CA GLU A 139 9.01 9.49 -8.72
C GLU A 139 8.69 7.99 -8.65
N ALA A 140 9.47 7.25 -7.86
CA ALA A 140 9.25 5.83 -7.59
C ALA A 140 9.19 4.93 -8.85
N HIS A 141 9.76 5.40 -9.97
CA HIS A 141 9.84 4.67 -11.23
C HIS A 141 10.84 3.50 -11.14
N GLY A 142 10.75 2.58 -12.10
CA GLY A 142 11.78 1.57 -12.27
C GLY A 142 12.98 2.16 -12.99
N GLY A 143 14.03 1.39 -13.27
CA GLY A 143 15.16 1.96 -13.98
C GLY A 143 15.02 1.98 -15.50
N PRO A 144 16.13 2.23 -16.20
CA PRO A 144 16.10 2.75 -17.55
C PRO A 144 15.67 1.71 -18.58
N VAL A 145 14.90 2.16 -19.56
CA VAL A 145 14.43 1.39 -20.71
C VAL A 145 14.55 2.21 -21.98
N THR A 146 14.36 1.56 -23.14
CA THR A 146 14.26 2.24 -24.42
C THR A 146 12.84 2.75 -24.65
N GLU A 147 12.70 3.78 -25.47
CA GLU A 147 11.39 4.26 -25.94
C GLU A 147 10.58 3.14 -26.62
N SER A 148 11.24 2.39 -27.51
CA SER A 148 10.65 1.23 -28.18
C SER A 148 10.13 0.17 -27.21
N PHE A 149 10.69 0.04 -26.01
CA PHE A 149 10.13 -0.88 -25.01
C PHE A 149 8.76 -0.38 -24.52
N LEU A 150 8.62 0.93 -24.27
CA LEU A 150 7.35 1.51 -23.85
C LEU A 150 6.30 1.49 -24.97
N GLU A 151 6.73 1.75 -26.21
CA GLU A 151 5.85 1.81 -27.39
C GLU A 151 5.48 0.43 -27.92
N ASN A 152 6.46 -0.42 -28.23
CA ASN A 152 6.24 -1.64 -29.01
C ASN A 152 6.06 -2.89 -28.15
N ILE A 153 6.54 -2.88 -26.90
CA ILE A 153 6.36 -4.02 -25.98
C ILE A 153 5.19 -3.76 -25.05
N LEU A 154 5.18 -2.61 -24.37
CA LEU A 154 4.10 -2.27 -23.44
C LEU A 154 2.88 -1.61 -24.09
N HIS A 155 2.98 -1.17 -25.35
CA HIS A 155 1.87 -0.55 -26.09
C HIS A 155 1.24 0.63 -25.33
N LEU A 156 2.09 1.45 -24.70
CA LEU A 156 1.62 2.55 -23.86
C LEU A 156 1.16 3.73 -24.71
N PRO A 157 0.11 4.45 -24.25
CA PRO A 157 -0.27 5.71 -24.87
C PRO A 157 0.82 6.76 -24.68
N HIS A 158 0.95 7.66 -25.67
CA HIS A 158 2.02 8.67 -25.73
C HIS A 158 2.11 9.53 -24.46
N PHE A 159 1.00 9.87 -23.81
CA PHE A 159 1.04 10.69 -22.59
C PHE A 159 1.77 10.00 -21.43
N ILE A 160 1.74 8.66 -21.35
CA ILE A 160 2.51 7.91 -20.35
C ILE A 160 3.98 7.91 -20.74
N ILE A 161 4.28 7.63 -22.00
CA ILE A 161 5.65 7.60 -22.53
C ILE A 161 6.35 8.94 -22.28
N THR A 162 5.73 10.05 -22.66
CA THR A 162 6.28 11.40 -22.45
C THR A 162 6.53 11.71 -20.97
N GLN A 163 5.66 11.24 -20.07
CA GLN A 163 5.81 11.49 -18.65
C GLN A 163 6.83 10.56 -18.00
N MET A 164 7.12 9.41 -18.61
CA MET A 164 8.20 8.50 -18.19
C MET A 164 9.57 8.88 -18.75
N TYR A 165 9.65 9.95 -19.55
CA TYR A 165 10.91 10.58 -19.94
C TYR A 165 11.35 11.56 -18.85
N ILE A 166 12.38 11.18 -18.10
CA ILE A 166 12.85 11.89 -16.91
C ILE A 166 14.35 12.15 -17.10
N ASP A 167 14.76 13.40 -16.99
CA ASP A 167 16.17 13.82 -17.07
C ASP A 167 16.97 13.23 -18.26
N GLY A 168 16.31 13.11 -19.43
CA GLY A 168 16.94 12.65 -20.66
C GLY A 168 16.83 11.14 -20.94
N GLN A 169 16.19 10.37 -20.07
CA GLN A 169 16.09 8.91 -20.19
C GLN A 169 14.66 8.39 -19.92
N TYR A 170 14.28 7.30 -20.58
CA TYR A 170 13.01 6.62 -20.35
C TYR A 170 13.14 5.58 -19.24
N TYR A 171 12.09 5.45 -18.43
CA TYR A 171 12.06 4.55 -17.27
C TYR A 171 10.88 3.59 -17.28
N HIS A 172 11.02 2.45 -16.59
CA HIS A 172 9.92 1.52 -16.34
C HIS A 172 8.78 2.22 -15.56
N PRO A 173 7.52 2.16 -16.05
CA PRO A 173 6.36 2.74 -15.37
C PRO A 173 5.86 1.84 -14.23
N THR A 174 6.64 1.72 -13.15
CA THR A 174 6.27 0.93 -11.96
C THR A 174 4.93 1.35 -11.35
N PHE A 175 4.55 2.63 -11.45
CA PHE A 175 3.22 3.09 -11.05
C PHE A 175 2.12 2.27 -11.73
N LEU A 176 2.26 2.00 -13.04
CA LEU A 176 1.29 1.28 -13.85
C LEU A 176 1.29 -0.21 -13.50
N TYR A 177 2.48 -0.78 -13.26
CA TYR A 177 2.61 -2.17 -12.81
C TYR A 177 1.90 -2.37 -11.47
N GLU A 178 2.13 -1.48 -10.49
CA GLU A 178 1.49 -1.53 -9.18
C GLU A 178 -0.01 -1.24 -9.26
N SER A 179 -0.44 -0.27 -10.07
CA SER A 179 -1.87 0.01 -10.29
C SER A 179 -2.59 -1.18 -10.91
N PHE A 180 -2.02 -1.78 -11.95
CA PHE A 180 -2.63 -2.94 -12.61
C PHE A 180 -2.65 -4.17 -11.71
N TRP A 181 -1.57 -4.44 -10.98
CA TRP A 181 -1.53 -5.50 -9.98
C TRP A 181 -2.59 -5.30 -8.88
N SER A 182 -2.76 -4.06 -8.43
CA SER A 182 -3.78 -3.69 -7.43
C SER A 182 -5.19 -3.84 -7.98
N LEU A 183 -5.41 -3.55 -9.27
CA LEU A 183 -6.70 -3.78 -9.94
C LEU A 183 -7.06 -5.26 -9.99
N ILE A 184 -6.12 -6.12 -10.39
CA ILE A 184 -6.32 -7.59 -10.36
C ILE A 184 -6.63 -8.04 -8.93
N GLY A 185 -5.86 -7.55 -7.96
CA GLY A 185 -6.09 -7.83 -6.54
C GLY A 185 -7.47 -7.43 -6.05
N LEU A 186 -7.96 -6.25 -6.47
CA LEU A 186 -9.30 -5.79 -6.14
C LEU A 186 -10.37 -6.75 -6.67
N PHE A 187 -10.26 -7.19 -7.93
CA PHE A 187 -11.18 -8.18 -8.49
C PHE A 187 -11.12 -9.51 -7.74
N LEU A 188 -9.91 -10.00 -7.44
CA LEU A 188 -9.71 -11.22 -6.66
C LEU A 188 -10.35 -11.13 -5.28
N LEU A 189 -10.16 -10.02 -4.55
CA LEU A 189 -10.78 -9.81 -3.25
C LEU A 189 -12.30 -9.70 -3.34
N ILE A 190 -12.83 -9.05 -4.38
CA ILE A 190 -14.28 -8.95 -4.61
C ILE A 190 -14.91 -10.31 -4.90
N ILE A 191 -14.20 -11.21 -5.60
CA ILE A 191 -14.64 -12.59 -5.86
C ILE A 191 -14.49 -13.43 -4.60
N LEU A 192 -13.34 -13.35 -3.93
CA LEU A 192 -13.00 -14.15 -2.76
C LEU A 192 -13.95 -13.89 -1.60
N ARG A 193 -14.29 -12.61 -1.34
CA ARG A 193 -15.23 -12.21 -0.27
C ARG A 193 -16.65 -12.80 -0.41
N ARG A 194 -17.01 -13.30 -1.59
CA ARG A 194 -18.32 -13.96 -1.83
C ARG A 194 -18.26 -15.46 -1.57
N ARG A 195 -17.09 -16.03 -1.26
CA ARG A 195 -16.93 -17.46 -1.05
C ARG A 195 -17.35 -17.87 0.36
N PRO A 196 -18.13 -18.96 0.50
CA PRO A 196 -18.70 -19.35 1.79
C PRO A 196 -17.67 -19.85 2.80
N PHE A 197 -16.51 -20.31 2.33
CA PHE A 197 -15.47 -20.90 3.18
C PHE A 197 -14.65 -19.87 3.97
N LEU A 198 -14.72 -18.58 3.63
CA LEU A 198 -13.89 -17.56 4.25
C LEU A 198 -14.25 -17.35 5.72
N ARG A 199 -13.23 -17.28 6.56
CA ARG A 199 -13.33 -16.89 7.97
C ARG A 199 -12.90 -15.45 8.17
N SER A 200 -13.39 -14.82 9.23
CA SER A 200 -13.00 -13.45 9.58
C SER A 200 -11.47 -13.33 9.76
N GLY A 201 -10.89 -12.34 9.08
CA GLY A 201 -9.47 -12.04 8.96
C GLY A 201 -8.80 -12.65 7.72
N GLU A 202 -9.39 -13.68 7.09
CA GLU A 202 -8.74 -14.36 5.96
C GLU A 202 -8.72 -13.50 4.69
N LEU A 203 -9.72 -12.62 4.50
CA LEU A 203 -9.76 -11.75 3.33
C LEU A 203 -8.69 -10.66 3.42
N PHE A 204 -8.52 -10.06 4.60
CA PHE A 204 -7.44 -9.10 4.86
C PHE A 204 -6.06 -9.74 4.73
N MET A 205 -5.88 -10.97 5.22
CA MET A 205 -4.61 -11.70 5.02
C MET A 205 -4.37 -12.04 3.55
N SER A 206 -5.41 -12.37 2.79
CA SER A 206 -5.31 -12.58 1.34
C SER A 206 -4.88 -11.30 0.61
N TYR A 207 -5.40 -10.14 1.05
CA TYR A 207 -4.94 -8.83 0.57
C TYR A 207 -3.46 -8.60 0.86
N LEU A 208 -2.99 -8.88 2.09
CA LEU A 208 -1.58 -8.74 2.44
C LEU A 208 -0.69 -9.65 1.59
N ILE A 209 -1.07 -10.91 1.39
CA ILE A 209 -0.34 -11.85 0.52
C ILE A 209 -0.27 -11.28 -0.90
N TRP A 210 -1.39 -10.86 -1.46
CA TRP A 210 -1.45 -10.33 -2.83
C TRP A 210 -0.59 -9.07 -3.00
N TYR A 211 -0.72 -8.11 -2.09
CA TYR A 211 0.09 -6.89 -2.08
C TYR A 211 1.59 -7.23 -1.97
N SER A 212 1.96 -8.10 -1.04
CA SER A 212 3.35 -8.50 -0.83
C SER A 212 3.95 -9.19 -2.05
N LEU A 213 3.20 -10.03 -2.76
CA LEU A 213 3.66 -10.63 -4.02
C LEU A 213 3.99 -9.55 -5.06
N GLY A 214 3.07 -8.61 -5.32
CA GLY A 214 3.32 -7.52 -6.26
C GLY A 214 4.50 -6.65 -5.84
N ARG A 215 4.56 -6.31 -4.54
CA ARG A 215 5.65 -5.52 -3.97
C ARG A 215 7.00 -6.21 -4.14
N PHE A 216 7.08 -7.53 -3.93
CA PHE A 216 8.31 -8.30 -4.07
C PHE A 216 8.89 -8.21 -5.48
N TYR A 217 8.03 -8.36 -6.51
CA TYR A 217 8.47 -8.31 -7.90
C TYR A 217 8.75 -6.89 -8.38
N VAL A 218 7.85 -5.94 -8.14
CA VAL A 218 8.06 -4.55 -8.56
C VAL A 218 9.28 -3.94 -7.88
N GLU A 219 9.54 -4.26 -6.61
CA GLU A 219 10.70 -3.74 -5.91
C GLU A 219 12.00 -4.10 -6.63
N GLY A 220 12.15 -5.28 -7.23
CA GLY A 220 13.38 -5.63 -7.96
C GLY A 220 13.62 -4.82 -9.24
N VAL A 221 12.60 -4.13 -9.76
CA VAL A 221 12.68 -3.23 -10.92
C VAL A 221 12.94 -1.77 -10.51
N ARG A 222 12.76 -1.43 -9.23
CA ARG A 222 12.90 -0.07 -8.72
C ARG A 222 14.36 0.37 -8.56
N THR A 223 14.61 1.65 -8.73
CA THR A 223 15.93 2.28 -8.55
C THR A 223 16.14 2.87 -7.16
N ASP A 224 15.07 3.16 -6.44
CA ASP A 224 15.05 3.90 -5.16
C ASP A 224 14.84 2.98 -3.94
N SER A 225 15.30 1.74 -4.03
CA SER A 225 15.07 0.75 -2.98
C SER A 225 15.96 0.97 -1.75
N LEU A 226 15.34 0.94 -0.57
CA LEU A 226 16.07 0.80 0.69
C LEU A 226 16.65 -0.61 0.78
N SER A 227 17.98 -0.69 0.86
CA SER A 227 18.74 -1.92 0.92
C SER A 227 19.68 -1.94 2.11
N PHE A 228 20.01 -3.14 2.61
CA PHE A 228 21.04 -3.34 3.62
C PHE A 228 21.92 -4.56 3.30
N ALA A 229 23.13 -4.61 3.87
CA ALA A 229 24.07 -5.70 3.72
C ALA A 229 23.66 -6.88 4.60
N GLY A 230 23.40 -8.01 3.98
CA GLY A 230 23.08 -9.24 4.69
C GLY A 230 23.75 -10.49 4.11
N PRO A 231 23.41 -11.67 4.64
CA PRO A 231 24.07 -12.91 4.26
C PRO A 231 23.87 -13.26 2.78
N GLN A 232 24.94 -13.74 2.14
CA GLN A 232 24.92 -14.04 0.70
C GLN A 232 23.88 -15.09 0.31
N TRP A 233 23.65 -16.10 1.15
CA TRP A 233 22.64 -17.14 0.90
C TRP A 233 21.23 -16.53 0.79
N LEU A 234 20.93 -15.50 1.60
CA LEU A 234 19.64 -14.84 1.60
C LEU A 234 19.49 -13.97 0.36
N ALA A 235 20.52 -13.22 -0.01
CA ALA A 235 20.53 -12.46 -1.26
C ALA A 235 20.31 -13.38 -2.48
N THR A 236 21.01 -14.52 -2.54
CA THR A 236 20.82 -15.53 -3.61
C THR A 236 19.42 -16.13 -3.61
N LEU A 237 18.84 -16.40 -2.44
CA LEU A 237 17.46 -16.89 -2.33
C LEU A 237 16.47 -15.86 -2.89
N LEU A 238 16.56 -14.60 -2.45
CA LEU A 238 15.69 -13.51 -2.91
C LEU A 238 15.82 -13.31 -4.43
N LYS A 239 17.05 -13.31 -4.95
CA LYS A 239 17.30 -13.20 -6.39
C LYS A 239 16.70 -14.37 -7.17
N THR A 240 16.86 -15.60 -6.68
CA THR A 240 16.29 -16.81 -7.30
C THR A 240 14.76 -16.79 -7.30
N MET A 241 14.14 -16.31 -6.22
CA MET A 241 12.68 -16.15 -6.16
C MET A 241 12.17 -15.06 -7.11
N TRP A 242 12.99 -14.04 -7.37
CA TRP A 242 12.64 -12.93 -8.24
C TRP A 242 12.90 -13.20 -9.73
N SER A 243 13.88 -14.06 -10.06
CA SER A 243 14.34 -14.32 -11.43
C SER A 243 13.30 -14.80 -12.45
N PRO A 244 12.13 -15.39 -12.10
CA PRO A 244 11.11 -15.71 -13.11
C PRO A 244 10.66 -14.52 -13.95
N ILE A 245 10.76 -13.29 -13.43
CA ILE A 245 10.40 -12.07 -14.15
C ILE A 245 11.41 -11.68 -15.23
N GLU A 246 12.63 -12.21 -15.19
CA GLU A 246 13.64 -12.01 -16.23
C GLU A 246 13.17 -12.57 -17.59
N PHE A 247 12.27 -13.56 -17.59
CA PHE A 247 11.62 -14.06 -18.80
C PHE A 247 10.81 -12.98 -19.53
N LEU A 248 10.33 -11.96 -18.82
CA LEU A 248 9.63 -10.81 -19.41
C LEU A 248 10.61 -9.76 -19.99
N GLY A 249 11.91 -10.05 -20.00
CA GLY A 249 12.97 -9.13 -20.42
C GLY A 249 13.24 -8.02 -19.41
N TRP A 250 12.78 -8.18 -18.17
CA TRP A 250 12.96 -7.19 -17.10
C TRP A 250 14.26 -7.45 -16.37
N GLY A 251 15.19 -6.51 -16.42
CA GLY A 251 16.46 -6.62 -15.69
C GLY A 251 16.28 -6.33 -14.21
N ALA A 252 16.85 -7.17 -13.34
CA ALA A 252 16.98 -6.85 -11.93
C ALA A 252 17.82 -5.60 -11.77
N MET A 253 17.31 -4.63 -11.02
CA MET A 253 18.11 -3.49 -10.65
C MET A 253 18.99 -3.93 -9.48
N GLN A 254 20.25 -3.54 -9.47
CA GLN A 254 21.07 -3.60 -8.27
C GLN A 254 21.36 -2.17 -7.87
N THR A 255 20.62 -1.68 -6.91
CA THR A 255 20.79 -0.34 -6.34
C THR A 255 21.03 -0.52 -4.85
N GLY A 256 22.19 -0.07 -4.38
CA GLY A 256 22.61 -0.21 -2.99
C GLY A 256 23.19 -1.59 -2.65
N GLU A 257 22.86 -2.08 -1.46
CA GLU A 257 23.38 -3.31 -0.87
C GLU A 257 22.60 -4.55 -1.33
N ASN A 258 23.04 -5.75 -0.93
CA ASN A 258 22.61 -7.01 -1.53
C ASN A 258 21.18 -7.47 -1.14
N ILE A 259 20.54 -6.87 -0.12
CA ILE A 259 19.17 -7.22 0.30
C ILE A 259 18.29 -5.98 0.30
N ARG A 260 17.19 -6.03 -0.46
CA ARG A 260 16.15 -4.98 -0.46
C ARG A 260 15.17 -5.22 0.68
N THR A 261 14.98 -4.21 1.53
CA THR A 261 14.12 -4.30 2.72
C THR A 261 12.68 -4.65 2.37
N SER A 262 12.12 -4.07 1.30
CA SER A 262 10.74 -4.36 0.91
C SER A 262 10.54 -5.80 0.43
N GLN A 263 11.54 -6.41 -0.22
CA GLN A 263 11.46 -7.80 -0.67
C GLN A 263 11.46 -8.76 0.52
N LEU A 264 12.36 -8.53 1.48
CA LEU A 264 12.39 -9.33 2.71
C LEU A 264 11.09 -9.17 3.51
N LEU A 265 10.62 -7.93 3.69
CA LEU A 265 9.36 -7.67 4.40
C LEU A 265 8.16 -8.31 3.70
N ALA A 266 8.13 -8.31 2.37
CA ALA A 266 7.08 -8.97 1.61
C ALA A 266 7.00 -10.47 1.92
N ILE A 267 8.14 -11.17 1.93
CA ILE A 267 8.18 -12.60 2.27
C ILE A 267 7.72 -12.83 3.72
N LEU A 268 8.20 -12.02 4.66
CA LEU A 268 7.79 -12.13 6.07
C LEU A 268 6.28 -11.93 6.23
N LEU A 269 5.70 -10.93 5.56
CA LEU A 269 4.26 -10.69 5.56
C LEU A 269 3.48 -11.86 4.96
N ILE A 270 3.96 -12.47 3.89
CA ILE A 270 3.34 -13.66 3.30
C ILE A 270 3.33 -14.82 4.30
N ILE A 271 4.47 -15.11 4.94
CA ILE A 271 4.60 -16.19 5.93
C ILE A 271 3.66 -15.94 7.12
N VAL A 272 3.63 -14.72 7.65
CA VAL A 272 2.74 -14.33 8.76
C VAL A 272 1.28 -14.48 8.36
N ALA A 273 0.89 -14.02 7.17
CA ALA A 273 -0.48 -14.11 6.68
C ALA A 273 -0.94 -15.56 6.45
N ILE A 274 -0.10 -16.41 5.86
CA ILE A 274 -0.38 -17.84 5.67
C ILE A 274 -0.53 -18.52 7.03
N THR A 275 0.39 -18.26 7.96
CA THR A 275 0.35 -18.83 9.31
C THR A 275 -0.93 -18.42 10.04
N PHE A 276 -1.32 -17.15 9.93
CA PHE A 276 -2.57 -16.64 10.49
C PHE A 276 -3.79 -17.38 9.92
N ILE A 277 -3.85 -17.57 8.60
CA ILE A 277 -4.94 -18.30 7.94
C ILE A 277 -4.99 -19.76 8.43
N ILE A 278 -3.85 -20.45 8.51
CA ILE A 278 -3.78 -21.84 9.00
C ILE A 278 -4.30 -21.94 10.44
N VAL A 279 -3.82 -21.08 11.35
CA VAL A 279 -4.26 -21.05 12.75
C VAL A 279 -5.75 -20.77 12.85
N ARG A 280 -6.27 -19.80 12.08
CA ARG A 280 -7.70 -19.51 11.99
C ARG A 280 -8.53 -20.68 11.53
N ARG A 281 -7.97 -21.53 10.65
CA ARG A 281 -8.66 -22.72 10.11
C ARG A 281 -8.77 -23.87 11.11
N ILE A 282 -7.82 -23.97 12.03
CA ILE A 282 -7.84 -24.95 13.12
C ILE A 282 -8.88 -24.55 14.19
N GLN A 283 -9.09 -23.25 14.40
CA GLN A 283 -10.04 -22.74 15.39
C GLN A 283 -11.50 -22.81 14.92
N SER A 284 -12.32 -23.68 15.51
CA SER A 284 -13.72 -23.91 15.13
C SER A 284 -14.68 -22.76 15.47
N HIS A 285 -14.33 -21.91 16.44
CA HIS A 285 -15.18 -20.83 16.94
C HIS A 285 -15.13 -19.55 16.09
N ILE A 286 -14.30 -19.52 15.04
CA ILE A 286 -14.14 -18.31 14.22
C ILE A 286 -15.33 -18.12 13.30
N VAL A 287 -15.95 -16.95 13.41
CA VAL A 287 -17.08 -16.53 12.58
C VAL A 287 -16.70 -16.51 11.09
N ARG A 288 -17.59 -17.05 10.26
CA ARG A 288 -17.45 -17.02 8.80
C ARG A 288 -17.72 -15.61 8.28
N TYR A 289 -16.87 -15.12 7.39
CA TYR A 289 -17.05 -13.83 6.73
C TYR A 289 -18.33 -13.78 5.90
N SER A 290 -18.69 -14.90 5.29
CA SER A 290 -19.85 -15.03 4.39
C SER A 290 -21.19 -15.21 5.10
N ALA A 291 -21.20 -15.40 6.42
CA ALA A 291 -22.44 -15.57 7.16
C ALA A 291 -23.18 -14.22 7.19
N ASN A 292 -24.35 -14.14 6.55
CA ASN A 292 -25.29 -13.01 6.61
C ASN A 292 -25.90 -12.86 8.02
N VAL A 293 -25.08 -12.91 9.05
CA VAL A 293 -25.53 -12.82 10.44
C VAL A 293 -25.33 -11.37 10.87
N ASP A 294 -26.28 -10.85 11.65
CA ASP A 294 -26.21 -9.57 12.37
C ASP A 294 -25.08 -9.61 13.44
N ILE A 295 -23.83 -9.75 13.01
CA ILE A 295 -22.67 -9.99 13.91
C ILE A 295 -21.95 -8.68 14.27
N GLY A 296 -22.65 -7.54 14.17
CA GLY A 296 -22.04 -6.24 14.44
C GLY A 296 -21.68 -5.99 15.90
N LYS A 297 -22.12 -6.83 16.83
CA LYS A 297 -21.89 -6.62 18.26
C LYS A 297 -21.33 -7.91 18.86
N ALA A 298 -20.04 -7.88 19.18
CA ALA A 298 -19.37 -8.83 20.06
C ALA A 298 -19.68 -8.50 21.52
#